data_AF-A0A6C0BIQ2-F1
#
_entry.id   AF-A0A6C0BIQ2-F1
#
_cell.length_a   1.000
_cell.length_b   1.000
_cell.length_c   1.000
_cell.angle_alpha   90.00
_cell.angle_beta   90.00
_cell.angle_gamma   90.00
#
_symmetry.space_group_name_H-M   'P 1'
#
loop_
_entity.id
_entity.type
_entity.pdbx_description
1 polymer ?
#
loop_
_entity_poly.entity_id
_entity_poly.type
_entity_poly.pdbx_seq_one_letter_code
_entity_poly.pdbx_strand_id
1 'polypeptide(L)'
;MTSTCQCYKNLENTGVPCLRKTKSGSNYCGYHQNCQTDKIKFSIAPEPQTSSPKPKILVRNIPKPKILVRQPAQHRQPAQHRQPIEASINVPMGNKTYPLLISDINYFFIVTSRGENDQANKKRELIISSLVNRVIPERWYQTDSRWVRIRDALRQSLNELCHTTICSNYSVTHMGGRSKTFDYILHYVEEGHPKELKLEFKYNSERISSYPEFLSVYCYSSQHDVGFIGGYAEYFYDHYVPQIIELYHSPPITRQMYLKYINSTTANTNPFFAFVKENEDAHKSDKNHLVDQSITNYLTHLVDEHLINIDHINRKILESQSNKVFLFYKNERFYIDKIDDDVLTVVAFKGIENGNRLTFVTRNGAEIRCLLRWKNHKGIQGPAWQISLHINR
;
A
#
# COMPACT_ATOMS: atom_id res chain seq x y z
N MET A 1 39.49 4.98 23.51
CA MET A 1 39.20 5.51 22.16
C MET A 1 37.75 5.19 21.83
N THR A 2 36.86 6.17 21.92
CA THR A 2 35.42 5.99 21.67
C THR A 2 35.12 6.33 20.21
N SER A 3 34.78 5.32 19.41
CA SER A 3 34.34 5.50 18.03
C SER A 3 32.92 6.09 18.01
N THR A 4 32.78 7.34 17.56
CA THR A 4 31.47 7.99 17.38
C THR A 4 30.99 7.82 15.94
N CYS A 5 29.70 7.52 15.79
CA CYS A 5 29.03 7.36 14.49
C CYS A 5 28.98 8.70 13.72
N GLN A 6 29.28 8.69 12.43
CA GLN A 6 29.27 9.90 11.56
C GLN A 6 27.90 10.60 11.53
N CYS A 7 26.80 9.86 11.73
CA CYS A 7 25.45 10.44 11.83
C CYS A 7 25.28 11.35 13.06
N TYR A 8 26.07 11.14 14.12
CA TYR A 8 26.05 11.96 15.32
C TYR A 8 26.62 13.37 15.05
N LYS A 9 27.68 13.46 14.23
CA LYS A 9 28.28 14.75 13.83
C LYS A 9 27.35 15.60 12.96
N ASN A 10 26.49 14.98 12.16
CA ASN A 10 25.52 15.72 11.34
C ASN A 10 24.33 16.25 12.16
N LEU A 11 24.01 15.66 13.31
CA LEU A 11 22.96 16.13 14.22
C LEU A 11 23.41 17.25 15.16
N GLU A 12 24.70 17.34 15.48
CA GLU A 12 25.26 18.47 16.24
C GLU A 12 25.04 19.82 15.53
N ASN A 13 25.04 19.82 14.19
CA ASN A 13 24.81 21.02 13.40
C ASN A 13 23.34 21.46 13.31
N THR A 14 22.39 20.63 13.73
CA THR A 14 20.94 20.93 13.64
C THR A 14 20.30 21.30 14.97
N GLY A 15 20.99 21.10 16.10
CA GLY A 15 20.48 21.45 17.43
C GLY A 15 19.31 20.57 17.91
N VAL A 16 19.03 19.45 17.23
CA VAL A 16 17.90 18.56 17.58
C VAL A 16 18.38 17.37 18.43
N PRO A 17 17.91 17.19 19.67
CA PRO A 17 18.32 16.07 20.52
C PRO A 17 17.76 14.73 20.03
N CYS A 18 18.61 13.70 19.96
CA CYS A 18 18.20 12.34 19.61
C CYS A 18 17.46 11.68 20.79
N LEU A 19 16.17 11.37 20.61
CA LEU A 19 15.27 10.93 21.69
C LEU A 19 15.45 9.48 22.19
N ARG A 20 16.46 8.71 21.72
CA ARG A 20 16.66 7.32 22.19
C ARG A 20 18.14 6.95 22.36
N LYS A 21 18.48 6.43 23.55
CA LYS A 21 19.80 5.88 23.88
C LYS A 21 20.12 4.69 22.96
N THR A 22 21.37 4.60 22.53
CA THR A 22 21.93 3.42 21.88
C THR A 22 21.81 2.21 22.81
N LYS A 23 21.52 1.02 22.25
CA LYS A 23 21.64 -0.24 23.00
C LYS A 23 23.12 -0.42 23.40
N SER A 24 23.37 -0.94 24.60
CA SER A 24 24.73 -1.29 25.05
C SER A 24 25.41 -2.19 24.01
N GLY A 25 26.59 -1.80 23.56
CA GLY A 25 27.37 -2.52 22.54
C GLY A 25 27.04 -2.20 21.07
N SER A 26 26.09 -1.31 20.77
CA SER A 26 25.75 -0.90 19.40
C SER A 26 26.35 0.46 19.04
N ASN A 27 27.00 0.53 17.87
CA ASN A 27 27.45 1.78 17.25
C ASN A 27 26.34 2.51 16.44
N TYR A 28 25.11 1.98 16.45
CA TYR A 28 23.99 2.49 15.66
C TYR A 28 22.79 2.88 16.55
N CYS A 29 22.09 3.97 16.21
CA CYS A 29 20.78 4.28 16.78
C CYS A 29 19.71 3.41 16.09
N GLY A 30 18.67 3.01 16.82
CA GLY A 30 17.68 2.01 16.39
C GLY A 30 16.79 2.37 15.19
N TYR A 31 17.07 3.44 14.45
CA TYR A 31 16.30 3.89 13.29
C TYR A 31 16.90 3.48 11.94
N HIS A 32 18.17 3.01 11.88
CA HIS A 32 18.89 2.85 10.62
C HIS A 32 19.33 1.41 10.29
N GLN A 33 18.51 0.41 10.61
CA GLN A 33 18.81 -0.98 10.21
C GLN A 33 18.83 -1.21 8.68
N ASN A 34 18.37 -0.24 7.87
CA ASN A 34 18.33 -0.35 6.41
C ASN A 34 19.31 0.58 5.66
N CYS A 35 20.29 1.19 6.32
CA CYS A 35 21.29 2.01 5.63
C CYS A 35 22.35 1.12 4.96
N GLN A 36 22.07 0.64 3.75
CA GLN A 36 23.04 -0.06 2.90
C GLN A 36 23.96 0.95 2.19
N THR A 37 24.98 1.45 2.90
CA THR A 37 26.04 2.21 2.24
C THR A 37 27.40 1.59 2.54
N ASP A 38 27.84 0.66 1.68
CA ASP A 38 29.19 0.06 1.69
C ASP A 38 30.29 1.04 1.22
N LYS A 39 30.13 2.35 1.45
CA LYS A 39 31.09 3.36 1.00
C LYS A 39 31.23 4.49 2.02
N ILE A 40 31.85 4.20 3.17
CA ILE A 40 32.42 5.24 4.02
C ILE A 40 33.91 4.94 4.21
N LYS A 41 34.76 5.77 3.60
CA LYS A 41 36.20 5.80 3.90
C LYS A 41 36.42 6.66 5.15
N PHE A 42 37.19 6.14 6.09
CA PHE A 42 37.61 6.86 7.29
C PHE A 42 38.72 7.85 6.92
N SER A 43 38.57 9.12 7.32
CA SER A 43 39.66 10.09 7.33
C SER A 43 39.95 10.51 8.77
N ILE A 44 41.23 10.56 9.12
CA ILE A 44 41.71 11.05 10.41
C ILE A 44 41.71 12.58 10.34
N ALA A 45 41.03 13.23 11.28
CA ALA A 45 40.97 14.70 11.33
C ALA A 45 42.25 15.27 11.96
N PRO A 46 42.83 16.34 11.40
CA PRO A 46 43.92 17.08 12.03
C PRO A 46 43.41 17.96 13.18
N GLU A 47 44.30 18.25 14.14
CA GLU A 47 44.03 19.07 15.33
C GLU A 47 43.61 20.51 14.99
N PRO A 48 42.75 21.14 15.82
CA PRO A 48 42.23 22.46 15.54
C PRO A 48 43.22 23.57 15.93
N GLN A 49 43.51 24.46 14.97
CA GLN A 49 44.15 25.75 15.22
C GLN A 49 43.10 26.80 15.60
N THR A 50 43.47 27.63 16.59
CA THR A 50 42.65 28.68 17.20
C THR A 50 42.74 30.03 16.48
N SER A 51 41.62 30.75 16.48
CA SER A 51 41.44 32.21 16.52
C SER A 51 41.45 33.03 15.21
N SER A 52 40.37 33.80 15.00
CA SER A 52 40.38 35.15 14.40
C SER A 52 39.02 35.87 14.60
N PRO A 53 38.97 37.22 14.52
CA PRO A 53 38.12 38.05 15.38
C PRO A 53 36.83 38.61 14.75
N LYS A 54 35.93 39.07 15.64
CA LYS A 54 34.59 39.65 15.41
C LYS A 54 34.57 40.88 14.48
N PRO A 55 33.53 41.05 13.63
CA PRO A 55 33.32 42.28 12.88
C PRO A 55 32.56 43.35 13.69
N LYS A 56 32.94 44.62 13.47
CA LYS A 56 32.36 45.84 14.03
C LYS A 56 30.98 46.14 13.41
N ILE A 57 30.01 46.46 14.26
CA ILE A 57 28.66 46.89 13.88
C ILE A 57 28.67 48.40 13.58
N LEU A 58 28.22 48.78 12.38
CA LEU A 58 28.02 50.17 11.96
C LEU A 58 26.58 50.61 12.31
N VAL A 59 26.46 51.66 13.12
CA VAL A 59 25.18 52.30 13.47
C VAL A 59 24.71 53.19 12.31
N ARG A 60 23.50 52.95 11.79
CA ARG A 60 22.82 53.83 10.83
C ARG A 60 21.71 54.62 11.52
N ASN A 61 21.66 55.92 11.21
CA ASN A 61 20.68 56.89 11.72
C ASN A 61 19.26 56.59 11.22
N ILE A 62 18.29 56.61 12.14
CA ILE A 62 16.84 56.44 11.89
C ILE A 62 16.19 57.84 11.82
N PRO A 63 15.49 58.21 10.73
CA PRO A 63 14.74 59.46 10.68
C PRO A 63 13.39 59.36 11.40
N LYS A 64 13.01 60.46 12.08
CA LYS A 64 11.78 60.59 12.88
C LYS A 64 10.50 60.43 12.04
N PRO A 65 9.41 59.85 12.60
CA PRO A 65 8.16 59.65 11.89
C PRO A 65 7.36 60.95 11.73
N LYS A 66 6.80 61.15 10.53
CA LYS A 66 5.80 62.19 10.23
C LYS A 66 4.44 61.77 10.80
N ILE A 67 3.83 62.67 11.57
CA ILE A 67 2.48 62.57 12.11
C ILE A 67 1.49 62.68 10.93
N LEU A 68 0.71 61.61 10.67
CA LEU A 68 -0.36 61.61 9.69
C LEU A 68 -1.70 61.95 10.38
N VAL A 69 -2.37 62.97 9.85
CA VAL A 69 -3.69 63.44 10.28
C VAL A 69 -4.75 62.39 9.92
N ARG A 70 -5.55 61.96 10.90
CA ARG A 70 -6.65 61.00 10.73
C ARG A 70 -7.80 61.62 9.94
N GLN A 71 -8.23 60.96 8.86
CA GLN A 71 -9.52 61.23 8.21
C GLN A 71 -10.67 60.49 8.94
N PRO A 72 -11.92 61.02 8.87
CA PRO A 72 -13.07 60.40 9.54
C PRO A 72 -13.49 59.09 8.89
N ALA A 73 -13.95 58.16 9.74
CA ALA A 73 -14.32 56.80 9.39
C ALA A 73 -15.53 56.75 8.45
N GLN A 74 -15.35 56.14 7.28
CA GLN A 74 -16.46 55.76 6.40
C GLN A 74 -17.18 54.54 6.99
N HIS A 75 -18.52 54.58 6.92
CA HIS A 75 -19.45 53.54 7.34
C HIS A 75 -19.04 52.16 6.82
N ARG A 76 -18.63 51.25 7.73
CA ARG A 76 -18.44 49.83 7.41
C ARG A 76 -19.80 49.19 7.19
N GLN A 77 -20.01 48.63 6.00
CA GLN A 77 -21.14 47.74 5.74
C GLN A 77 -21.09 46.52 6.69
N PRO A 78 -22.25 46.04 7.17
CA PRO A 78 -22.30 44.88 8.06
C PRO A 78 -21.68 43.67 7.37
N ALA A 79 -20.78 42.98 8.09
CA ALA A 79 -20.11 41.79 7.63
C ALA A 79 -21.17 40.76 7.20
N GLN A 80 -21.19 40.42 5.92
CA GLN A 80 -22.03 39.34 5.40
C GLN A 80 -21.77 38.09 6.23
N HIS A 81 -22.85 37.53 6.77
CA HIS A 81 -22.86 36.35 7.61
C HIS A 81 -22.22 35.20 6.81
N ARG A 82 -20.95 34.88 7.08
CA ARG A 82 -20.29 33.74 6.46
C ARG A 82 -21.02 32.49 6.92
N GLN A 83 -21.77 31.86 6.02
CA GLN A 83 -22.33 30.54 6.30
C GLN A 83 -21.17 29.58 6.63
N PRO A 84 -21.32 28.71 7.64
CA PRO A 84 -20.30 27.76 8.00
C PRO A 84 -20.00 26.88 6.78
N ILE A 85 -18.72 26.75 6.46
CA ILE A 85 -18.25 25.87 5.38
C ILE A 85 -18.70 24.46 5.74
N GLU A 86 -19.59 23.84 4.95
CA GLU A 86 -19.93 22.45 5.23
C GLU A 86 -18.66 21.61 5.02
N ALA A 87 -18.17 21.09 6.14
CA ALA A 87 -16.90 20.38 6.20
C ALA A 87 -16.97 18.98 5.60
N SER A 88 -18.19 18.50 5.29
CA SER A 88 -18.48 17.16 4.81
C SER A 88 -19.44 17.15 3.64
N ILE A 89 -19.23 16.25 2.69
CA ILE A 89 -20.21 15.86 1.66
C ILE A 89 -20.47 14.36 1.74
N ASN A 90 -21.62 13.91 1.24
CA ASN A 90 -21.92 12.49 1.08
C ASN A 90 -21.71 12.08 -0.37
N VAL A 91 -20.79 11.16 -0.62
CA VAL A 91 -20.47 10.69 -1.97
C VAL A 91 -21.07 9.31 -2.21
N PRO A 92 -21.82 9.10 -3.29
CA PRO A 92 -22.29 7.77 -3.66
C PRO A 92 -21.14 6.91 -4.19
N MET A 93 -21.01 5.69 -3.67
CA MET A 93 -20.16 4.63 -4.21
C MET A 93 -20.96 3.33 -4.26
N GLY A 94 -21.42 2.96 -5.46
CA GLY A 94 -22.39 1.89 -5.66
C GLY A 94 -23.71 2.20 -4.94
N ASN A 95 -24.22 1.25 -4.14
CA ASN A 95 -25.49 1.39 -3.41
C ASN A 95 -25.35 2.04 -2.03
N LYS A 96 -24.18 2.62 -1.72
CA LYS A 96 -23.88 3.21 -0.41
C LYS A 96 -23.40 4.64 -0.57
N THR A 97 -23.63 5.45 0.45
CA THR A 97 -23.05 6.79 0.56
C THR A 97 -21.97 6.81 1.62
N TYR A 98 -20.90 7.55 1.37
CA TYR A 98 -19.77 7.67 2.28
C TYR A 98 -19.49 9.13 2.57
N PRO A 99 -19.30 9.52 3.84
CA PRO A 99 -18.91 10.88 4.18
C PRO A 99 -17.46 11.12 3.75
N LEU A 100 -17.26 12.22 3.03
CA LEU A 100 -15.96 12.76 2.68
C LEU A 100 -15.79 14.12 3.34
N LEU A 101 -14.66 14.32 4.02
CA LEU A 101 -14.35 15.58 4.68
C LEU A 101 -13.33 16.39 3.88
N ILE A 102 -13.34 17.71 4.00
CA ILE A 102 -12.32 18.56 3.37
C ILE A 102 -10.90 18.19 3.79
N SER A 103 -10.73 17.75 5.05
CA SER A 103 -9.45 17.32 5.62
C SER A 103 -8.99 15.93 5.14
N ASP A 104 -9.88 15.12 4.54
CA ASP A 104 -9.52 13.77 4.06
C ASP A 104 -8.47 13.84 2.93
N ILE A 105 -8.29 14.99 2.27
CA ILE A 105 -7.20 15.20 1.30
C ILE A 105 -5.81 14.90 1.89
N ASN A 106 -5.67 15.01 3.22
CA ASN A 106 -4.45 14.66 3.96
C ASN A 106 -3.97 13.23 3.66
N TYR A 107 -4.86 12.28 3.35
CA TYR A 107 -4.47 10.89 3.07
C TYR A 107 -3.49 10.76 1.89
N PHE A 108 -3.45 11.71 0.96
CA PHE A 108 -2.45 11.73 -0.12
C PHE A 108 -1.06 12.21 0.33
N PHE A 109 -0.96 12.89 1.47
CA PHE A 109 0.27 13.56 1.93
C PHE A 109 0.86 12.93 3.19
N ILE A 110 0.21 11.91 3.77
CA ILE A 110 0.69 11.21 4.95
C ILE A 110 0.94 9.74 4.65
N VAL A 111 2.02 9.21 5.23
CA VAL A 111 2.26 7.77 5.30
C VAL A 111 1.53 7.24 6.52
N THR A 112 0.60 6.32 6.30
CA THR A 112 -0.16 5.66 7.36
C THR A 112 0.57 4.44 7.88
N SER A 113 0.25 4.05 9.12
CA SER A 113 0.76 2.78 9.65
C SER A 113 0.16 1.60 8.88
N ARG A 114 0.81 0.43 8.94
CA ARG A 114 0.36 -0.77 8.21
C ARG A 114 -1.10 -1.16 8.55
N GLY A 115 -1.53 -0.93 9.79
CA GLY A 115 -2.90 -1.25 10.24
C GLY A 115 -3.97 -0.30 9.70
N GLU A 116 -3.60 0.92 9.32
CA GLU A 116 -4.52 1.96 8.83
C GLU A 116 -4.58 2.03 7.30
N ASN A 117 -3.70 1.29 6.61
CA ASN A 117 -3.58 1.35 5.15
C ASN A 117 -4.88 1.03 4.40
N ASP A 118 -5.68 0.09 4.89
CA ASP A 118 -6.97 -0.27 4.27
C ASP A 118 -7.95 0.92 4.31
N GLN A 119 -8.12 1.54 5.48
CA GLN A 119 -8.99 2.71 5.62
C GLN A 119 -8.47 3.90 4.82
N ALA A 120 -7.16 4.15 4.86
CA ALA A 120 -6.53 5.23 4.14
C ALA A 120 -6.68 5.07 2.62
N ASN A 121 -6.52 3.85 2.10
CA ASN A 121 -6.72 3.54 0.68
C ASN A 121 -8.17 3.75 0.26
N LYS A 122 -9.15 3.26 1.04
CA LYS A 122 -10.57 3.52 0.78
C LYS A 122 -10.90 5.01 0.71
N LYS A 123 -10.26 5.82 1.56
CA LYS A 123 -10.41 7.29 1.52
C LYS A 123 -9.77 7.93 0.29
N ARG A 124 -8.56 7.51 -0.09
CA ARG A 124 -7.91 7.94 -1.35
C ARG A 124 -8.77 7.55 -2.55
N GLU A 125 -9.32 6.35 -2.54
CA GLU A 125 -10.15 5.85 -3.63
C GLU A 125 -11.43 6.67 -3.79
N LEU A 126 -12.07 6.99 -2.67
CA LEU A 126 -13.25 7.86 -2.60
C LEU A 126 -12.94 9.27 -3.12
N ILE A 127 -11.80 9.85 -2.74
CA ILE A 127 -11.34 11.14 -3.25
C ILE A 127 -11.15 11.11 -4.77
N ILE A 128 -10.47 10.08 -5.31
CA ILE A 128 -10.25 9.92 -6.76
C ILE A 128 -11.59 9.90 -7.49
N SER A 129 -12.53 9.06 -7.05
CA SER A 129 -13.85 8.97 -7.70
C SER A 129 -14.60 10.32 -7.66
N SER A 130 -14.49 11.05 -6.55
CA SER A 130 -15.17 12.32 -6.34
C SER A 130 -14.59 13.45 -7.20
N LEU A 131 -13.26 13.46 -7.38
CA LEU A 131 -12.56 14.40 -8.25
C LEU A 131 -12.91 14.15 -9.72
N VAL A 132 -12.86 12.89 -10.15
CA VAL A 132 -13.19 12.50 -11.52
C VAL A 132 -14.65 12.82 -11.85
N ASN A 133 -15.58 12.46 -10.96
CA ASN A 133 -17.02 12.69 -11.16
C ASN A 133 -17.46 14.13 -10.82
N ARG A 134 -16.52 15.05 -10.53
CA ARG A 134 -16.79 16.47 -10.25
C ARG A 134 -17.78 16.72 -9.11
N VAL A 135 -17.72 15.88 -8.07
CA VAL A 135 -18.60 15.96 -6.89
C VAL A 135 -18.04 16.90 -5.81
N ILE A 136 -16.74 17.22 -5.86
CA ILE A 136 -16.08 18.10 -4.88
C ILE A 136 -16.56 19.57 -5.06
N PRO A 137 -17.08 20.22 -3.99
CA PRO A 137 -17.51 21.61 -4.05
C PRO A 137 -16.39 22.60 -4.37
N GLU A 138 -16.68 23.63 -5.17
CA GLU A 138 -15.67 24.62 -5.59
C GLU A 138 -14.97 25.30 -4.40
N ARG A 139 -15.72 25.56 -3.33
CA ARG A 139 -15.19 26.14 -2.09
C ARG A 139 -14.06 25.31 -1.45
N TRP A 140 -14.00 23.99 -1.66
CA TRP A 140 -12.92 23.17 -1.13
C TRP A 140 -11.60 23.47 -1.83
N TYR A 141 -11.61 23.69 -3.15
CA TYR A 141 -10.43 24.12 -3.92
C TYR A 141 -9.92 25.49 -3.49
N GLN A 142 -10.84 26.40 -3.14
CA GLN A 142 -10.52 27.74 -2.65
C GLN A 142 -9.97 27.72 -1.22
N THR A 143 -10.46 26.78 -0.39
CA THR A 143 -10.08 26.67 1.02
C THR A 143 -8.74 25.94 1.20
N ASP A 144 -8.49 24.90 0.40
CA ASP A 144 -7.27 24.10 0.51
C ASP A 144 -6.72 23.73 -0.88
N SER A 145 -5.61 24.40 -1.22
CA SER A 145 -4.89 24.24 -2.49
C SER A 145 -4.44 22.80 -2.80
N ARG A 146 -4.41 21.90 -1.81
CA ARG A 146 -4.09 20.49 -2.04
C ARG A 146 -5.12 19.80 -2.92
N TRP A 147 -6.39 20.17 -2.80
CA TRP A 147 -7.44 19.64 -3.68
C TRP A 147 -7.18 19.99 -5.14
N VAL A 148 -6.73 21.23 -5.41
CA VAL A 148 -6.35 21.67 -6.75
C VAL A 148 -5.17 20.86 -7.27
N ARG A 149 -4.11 20.70 -6.47
CA ARG A 149 -2.92 19.93 -6.86
C ARG A 149 -3.25 18.48 -7.22
N ILE A 150 -4.02 17.78 -6.37
CA ILE A 150 -4.39 16.38 -6.62
C ILE A 150 -5.32 16.27 -7.83
N ARG A 151 -6.30 17.16 -7.97
CA ARG A 151 -7.19 17.20 -9.14
C ARG A 151 -6.40 17.36 -10.44
N ASP A 152 -5.49 18.33 -10.47
CA ASP A 152 -4.76 18.67 -11.69
C ASP A 152 -3.75 17.58 -12.05
N ALA A 153 -3.05 17.01 -11.07
CA ALA A 153 -2.16 15.86 -11.27
C ALA A 153 -2.92 14.62 -11.77
N LEU A 154 -4.08 14.31 -11.18
CA LEU A 154 -4.91 13.19 -11.62
C LEU A 154 -5.43 13.40 -13.05
N ARG A 155 -5.93 14.60 -13.35
CA ARG A 155 -6.41 14.98 -14.68
C ARG A 155 -5.31 14.84 -15.73
N GLN A 156 -4.09 15.29 -15.41
CA GLN A 156 -2.96 15.15 -16.31
C GLN A 156 -2.72 13.68 -16.67
N SER A 157 -2.61 12.79 -15.68
CA SER A 157 -2.37 11.36 -15.94
C SER A 157 -3.53 10.65 -16.65
N LEU A 158 -4.78 11.04 -16.40
CA LEU A 158 -5.94 10.51 -17.13
C LEU A 158 -5.98 10.99 -18.60
N ASN A 159 -5.57 12.22 -18.87
CA ASN A 159 -5.46 12.72 -20.25
C ASN A 159 -4.37 11.97 -21.03
N GLU A 160 -3.25 11.63 -20.38
CA GLU A 160 -2.19 10.81 -20.98
C GLU A 160 -2.70 9.41 -21.38
N LEU A 161 -3.64 8.84 -20.61
CA LEU A 161 -4.24 7.54 -20.88
C LEU A 161 -5.17 7.51 -22.10
N CYS A 162 -5.96 8.57 -22.28
CA CYS A 162 -7.00 8.57 -23.30
C CYS A 162 -6.49 9.04 -24.68
N HIS A 163 -5.17 9.19 -24.87
CA HIS A 163 -4.50 9.64 -26.10
C HIS A 163 -5.12 10.89 -26.76
N THR A 164 -5.91 11.66 -26.01
CA THR A 164 -6.71 12.77 -26.50
C THR A 164 -6.48 13.97 -25.60
N THR A 165 -6.13 15.09 -26.22
CA THR A 165 -5.97 16.41 -25.56
C THR A 165 -7.25 16.91 -24.91
N ILE A 166 -8.40 16.27 -25.19
CA ILE A 166 -9.73 16.71 -24.77
C ILE A 166 -10.60 15.50 -24.39
N CYS A 167 -10.13 14.64 -23.48
CA CYS A 167 -11.05 13.86 -22.68
C CYS A 167 -11.71 14.80 -21.65
N SER A 168 -12.56 15.72 -22.09
CA SER A 168 -13.34 16.58 -21.20
C SER A 168 -14.57 15.87 -20.64
N ASN A 169 -14.91 14.70 -21.18
CA ASN A 169 -16.05 13.89 -20.78
C ASN A 169 -15.59 12.49 -20.37
N TYR A 170 -15.13 12.37 -19.12
CA TYR A 170 -14.94 11.07 -18.48
C TYR A 170 -15.59 11.04 -17.10
N SER A 171 -15.95 9.85 -16.66
CA SER A 171 -16.47 9.55 -15.33
C SER A 171 -15.92 8.21 -14.86
N VAL A 172 -16.04 7.93 -13.57
CA VAL A 172 -15.64 6.61 -13.02
C VAL A 172 -16.75 6.00 -12.21
N THR A 173 -16.90 4.69 -12.36
CA THR A 173 -17.67 3.84 -11.45
C THR A 173 -16.70 3.16 -10.50
N HIS A 174 -16.83 3.42 -9.20
CA HIS A 174 -16.07 2.70 -8.17
C HIS A 174 -16.57 1.25 -8.07
N MET A 175 -15.64 0.31 -8.01
CA MET A 175 -15.88 -1.12 -7.99
C MET A 175 -15.48 -1.66 -6.62
N GLY A 176 -16.47 -1.89 -5.77
CA GLY A 176 -16.26 -2.48 -4.46
C GLY A 176 -16.38 -4.00 -4.46
N GLY A 177 -15.65 -4.64 -3.53
CA GLY A 177 -15.87 -6.04 -3.15
C GLY A 177 -14.85 -7.01 -3.73
N ARG A 178 -14.75 -8.18 -3.09
CA ARG A 178 -13.72 -9.20 -3.38
C ARG A 178 -13.87 -9.91 -4.73
N SER A 179 -15.03 -9.78 -5.38
CA SER A 179 -15.30 -10.38 -6.69
C SER A 179 -14.77 -9.55 -7.85
N LYS A 180 -14.36 -8.30 -7.59
CA LYS A 180 -13.75 -7.41 -8.58
C LYS A 180 -12.25 -7.37 -8.35
N THR A 181 -11.49 -7.35 -9.44
CA THR A 181 -10.01 -7.36 -9.42
C THR A 181 -9.42 -5.98 -9.70
N PHE A 182 -10.26 -4.95 -9.80
CA PHE A 182 -9.91 -3.56 -10.12
C PHE A 182 -10.82 -2.61 -9.34
N ASP A 183 -10.34 -1.40 -9.06
CA ASP A 183 -11.03 -0.41 -8.22
C ASP A 183 -12.02 0.47 -9.00
N TYR A 184 -11.81 0.69 -10.31
CA TYR A 184 -12.70 1.52 -11.12
C TYR A 184 -12.92 1.02 -12.54
N ILE A 185 -14.10 1.36 -13.09
CA ILE A 185 -14.31 1.47 -14.54
C ILE A 185 -14.26 2.96 -14.89
N LEU A 186 -13.29 3.36 -15.70
CA LEU A 186 -13.23 4.68 -16.32
C LEU A 186 -14.04 4.64 -17.61
N HIS A 187 -15.07 5.48 -17.68
CA HIS A 187 -15.90 5.71 -18.85
C HIS A 187 -15.41 6.97 -19.55
N TYR A 188 -15.12 6.89 -20.84
CA TYR A 188 -14.69 8.04 -21.64
C TYR A 188 -15.17 7.91 -23.09
N VAL A 189 -15.03 8.99 -23.86
CA VAL A 189 -15.37 9.00 -25.29
C VAL A 189 -14.10 9.21 -26.10
N GLU A 190 -13.86 8.30 -27.05
CA GLU A 190 -12.74 8.34 -27.99
C GLU A 190 -13.30 8.26 -29.40
N GLU A 191 -12.98 9.26 -30.24
CA GLU A 191 -13.49 9.35 -31.62
C GLU A 191 -15.03 9.27 -31.72
N GLY A 192 -15.74 9.78 -30.71
CA GLY A 192 -17.21 9.74 -30.65
C GLY A 192 -17.79 8.41 -30.14
N HIS A 193 -16.96 7.42 -29.82
CA HIS A 193 -17.39 6.13 -29.31
C HIS A 193 -17.17 6.02 -27.80
N PRO A 194 -18.15 5.49 -27.04
CA PRO A 194 -17.95 5.20 -25.62
C PRO A 194 -16.92 4.07 -25.46
N LYS A 195 -16.00 4.26 -24.52
CA LYS A 195 -14.95 3.31 -24.15
C LYS A 195 -14.95 3.12 -22.64
N GLU A 196 -14.53 1.93 -22.23
CA GLU A 196 -14.35 1.55 -20.84
C GLU A 196 -12.93 1.05 -20.59
N LEU A 197 -12.35 1.45 -19.47
CA LEU A 197 -11.03 1.03 -19.03
C LEU A 197 -11.07 0.59 -17.56
N LYS A 198 -10.48 -0.56 -17.25
CA LYS A 198 -10.32 -1.03 -15.86
C LYS A 198 -9.12 -0.34 -15.22
N LEU A 199 -9.34 0.41 -14.14
CA LEU A 199 -8.30 1.07 -13.36
C LEU A 199 -8.13 0.41 -11.98
N GLU A 200 -6.89 0.22 -11.56
CA GLU A 200 -6.50 -0.19 -10.21
C GLU A 200 -5.62 0.88 -9.58
N PHE A 201 -5.99 1.36 -8.40
CA PHE A 201 -5.25 2.41 -7.70
C PHE A 201 -4.25 1.83 -6.70
N LYS A 202 -2.99 2.23 -6.81
CA LYS A 202 -1.92 1.82 -5.89
C LYS A 202 -1.19 3.02 -5.30
N TYR A 203 -1.22 3.14 -3.98
CA TYR A 203 -0.53 4.21 -3.25
C TYR A 203 0.93 3.86 -2.93
N ASN A 204 1.79 4.87 -2.91
CA ASN A 204 3.20 4.83 -2.55
C ASN A 204 4.07 3.93 -3.47
N SER A 205 3.76 3.93 -4.76
CA SER A 205 4.59 3.31 -5.80
C SER A 205 4.47 4.12 -7.08
N GLU A 206 5.37 3.88 -8.02
CA GLU A 206 5.42 4.54 -9.34
C GLU A 206 5.14 3.57 -10.49
N ARG A 207 5.34 2.27 -10.26
CA ARG A 207 5.26 1.23 -11.27
C ARG A 207 4.89 -0.11 -10.65
N ILE A 208 4.42 -1.03 -11.48
CA ILE A 208 3.98 -2.37 -11.04
C ILE A 208 5.14 -3.25 -10.58
N SER A 209 6.29 -3.14 -11.24
CA SER A 209 7.50 -3.91 -10.92
C SER A 209 8.12 -3.54 -9.56
N SER A 210 7.80 -2.37 -9.01
CA SER A 210 8.19 -2.00 -7.64
C SER A 210 7.10 -2.29 -6.60
N TYR A 211 5.93 -2.73 -7.04
CA TYR A 211 4.80 -2.96 -6.14
C TYR A 211 4.86 -4.36 -5.53
N PRO A 212 4.64 -4.53 -4.21
CA PRO A 212 4.84 -5.81 -3.54
C PRO A 212 3.90 -6.95 -3.97
N GLU A 213 2.73 -6.62 -4.53
CA GLU A 213 1.68 -7.59 -4.89
C GLU A 213 0.76 -6.98 -5.94
N PHE A 214 0.68 -7.58 -7.14
CA PHE A 214 -0.30 -7.16 -8.15
C PHE A 214 -1.57 -8.02 -8.14
N LEU A 215 -1.51 -9.21 -7.54
CA LEU A 215 -2.66 -10.11 -7.40
C LEU A 215 -2.57 -10.86 -6.07
N SER A 216 -3.72 -10.99 -5.40
CA SER A 216 -3.85 -11.88 -4.26
C SER A 216 -5.02 -12.83 -4.42
N VAL A 217 -4.79 -14.09 -4.05
CA VAL A 217 -5.78 -15.15 -4.15
C VAL A 217 -5.84 -15.91 -2.82
N TYR A 218 -6.99 -15.90 -2.15
CA TYR A 218 -7.21 -16.69 -0.94
C TYR A 218 -7.36 -18.17 -1.29
N CYS A 219 -6.86 -19.05 -0.42
CA CYS A 219 -6.95 -20.49 -0.58
C CYS A 219 -8.30 -20.98 -0.03
N TYR A 220 -9.34 -21.04 -0.86
CA TYR A 220 -10.68 -21.50 -0.42
C TYR A 220 -10.82 -23.02 -0.51
N SER A 221 -10.47 -23.58 -1.66
CA SER A 221 -10.47 -25.01 -1.99
C SER A 221 -9.69 -25.19 -3.31
N SER A 222 -9.40 -26.43 -3.65
CA SER A 222 -8.81 -26.85 -4.94
C SER A 222 -9.44 -26.21 -6.19
N GLN A 223 -10.72 -25.79 -6.13
CA GLN A 223 -11.42 -25.15 -7.26
C GLN A 223 -11.11 -23.65 -7.43
N HIS A 224 -10.49 -23.01 -6.44
CA HIS A 224 -10.28 -21.56 -6.40
C HIS A 224 -8.83 -21.15 -6.18
N ASP A 225 -7.92 -22.11 -6.24
CA ASP A 225 -6.49 -21.85 -6.14
C ASP A 225 -5.94 -21.23 -7.44
N VAL A 226 -4.68 -20.80 -7.42
CA VAL A 226 -3.98 -20.10 -8.52
C VAL A 226 -3.67 -21.05 -9.70
N GLY A 227 -4.03 -22.33 -9.60
CA GLY A 227 -3.75 -23.34 -10.61
C GLY A 227 -3.04 -24.59 -10.06
N PHE A 228 -3.26 -24.88 -8.78
CA PHE A 228 -2.67 -26.04 -8.11
C PHE A 228 -3.73 -27.10 -7.87
N ILE A 229 -3.38 -28.36 -8.11
CA ILE A 229 -4.27 -29.49 -7.84
C ILE A 229 -4.14 -29.83 -6.34
N GLY A 230 -5.26 -29.71 -5.61
CA GLY A 230 -5.29 -29.82 -4.15
C GLY A 230 -4.88 -28.49 -3.48
N GLY A 231 -5.81 -27.83 -2.78
CA GLY A 231 -5.57 -26.49 -2.23
C GLY A 231 -4.90 -26.53 -0.86
N TYR A 232 -4.10 -25.49 -0.56
CA TYR A 232 -3.36 -25.43 0.71
C TYR A 232 -4.27 -25.47 1.95
N ALA A 233 -5.47 -24.89 1.91
CA ALA A 233 -6.39 -24.93 3.04
C ALA A 233 -6.86 -26.37 3.36
N GLU A 234 -7.07 -27.19 2.33
CA GLU A 234 -7.41 -28.60 2.48
C GLU A 234 -6.22 -29.37 3.05
N TYR A 235 -5.04 -29.19 2.46
CA TYR A 235 -3.79 -29.80 2.94
C TYR A 235 -3.50 -29.46 4.41
N PHE A 236 -3.65 -28.18 4.79
CA PHE A 236 -3.43 -27.73 6.17
C PHE A 236 -4.43 -28.36 7.15
N TYR A 237 -5.70 -28.47 6.75
CA TYR A 237 -6.71 -29.13 7.57
C TYR A 237 -6.35 -30.60 7.81
N ASP A 238 -6.06 -31.33 6.72
CA ASP A 238 -5.87 -32.78 6.78
C ASP A 238 -4.58 -33.16 7.56
N HIS A 239 -3.56 -32.29 7.60
CA HIS A 239 -2.25 -32.60 8.20
C HIS A 239 -1.89 -31.81 9.47
N TYR A 240 -2.36 -30.58 9.64
CA TYR A 240 -1.87 -29.66 10.70
C TYR A 240 -2.95 -29.18 11.67
N VAL A 241 -4.24 -29.16 11.28
CA VAL A 241 -5.31 -28.80 12.23
C VAL A 241 -5.35 -29.71 13.47
N PRO A 242 -5.17 -31.05 13.38
CA PRO A 242 -5.08 -31.90 14.57
C PRO A 242 -3.96 -31.47 15.53
N GLN A 243 -2.80 -31.07 15.00
CA GLN A 243 -1.66 -30.60 15.78
C GLN A 243 -1.95 -29.25 16.46
N ILE A 244 -2.69 -28.35 15.77
CA ILE A 244 -3.16 -27.10 16.37
C ILE A 244 -4.17 -27.37 17.49
N ILE A 245 -5.08 -28.32 17.30
CA ILE A 245 -6.05 -28.72 18.33
C ILE A 245 -5.33 -29.26 19.56
N GLU A 246 -4.33 -30.12 19.36
CA GLU A 246 -3.51 -30.66 20.44
C GLU A 246 -2.73 -29.56 21.16
N LEU A 247 -2.05 -28.68 20.41
CA LEU A 247 -1.22 -27.59 20.94
C LEU A 247 -2.01 -26.63 21.83
N TYR A 248 -3.24 -26.30 21.46
CA TYR A 248 -4.07 -25.33 22.19
C TYR A 248 -5.12 -25.99 23.10
N HIS A 249 -5.31 -27.30 23.03
CA HIS A 249 -6.49 -27.99 23.56
C HIS A 249 -7.82 -27.33 23.11
N SER A 250 -7.85 -26.85 21.86
CA SER A 250 -8.99 -26.08 21.35
C SER A 250 -10.20 -26.96 21.04
N PRO A 251 -11.42 -26.40 20.97
CA PRO A 251 -12.59 -27.14 20.48
C PRO A 251 -12.33 -27.74 19.09
N PRO A 252 -12.79 -28.97 18.80
CA PRO A 252 -12.61 -29.57 17.49
C PRO A 252 -13.37 -28.81 16.41
N ILE A 253 -12.89 -28.87 15.17
CA ILE A 253 -13.56 -28.30 14.00
C ILE A 253 -13.67 -29.36 12.90
N THR A 254 -14.83 -29.43 12.24
CA THR A 254 -15.01 -30.33 11.08
C THR A 254 -14.42 -29.70 9.81
N ARG A 255 -14.04 -30.55 8.84
CA ARG A 255 -13.47 -30.11 7.55
C ARG A 255 -14.36 -29.11 6.83
N GLN A 256 -15.65 -29.39 6.77
CA GLN A 256 -16.64 -28.52 6.15
C GLN A 256 -16.69 -27.15 6.82
N MET A 257 -16.69 -27.10 8.16
CA MET A 257 -16.71 -25.84 8.89
C MET A 257 -15.40 -25.09 8.75
N TYR A 258 -14.26 -25.78 8.82
CA TYR A 258 -12.96 -25.17 8.62
C TYR A 258 -12.87 -24.49 7.25
N LEU A 259 -13.13 -25.20 6.16
CA LEU A 259 -13.04 -24.65 4.80
C LEU A 259 -14.06 -23.52 4.56
N LYS A 260 -15.24 -23.58 5.19
CA LYS A 260 -16.23 -22.50 5.13
C LYS A 260 -15.73 -21.20 5.76
N TYR A 261 -15.00 -21.27 6.87
CA TYR A 261 -14.66 -20.10 7.69
C TYR A 261 -13.19 -19.68 7.63
N ILE A 262 -12.31 -20.48 7.02
CA ILE A 262 -10.86 -20.23 6.99
C ILE A 262 -10.49 -18.89 6.36
N ASN A 263 -11.27 -18.39 5.39
CA ASN A 263 -11.05 -17.11 4.71
C ASN A 263 -11.99 -15.98 5.17
N SER A 264 -12.64 -16.16 6.33
CA SER A 264 -13.38 -15.10 6.99
C SER A 264 -12.46 -13.95 7.39
N THR A 265 -13.00 -12.73 7.44
CA THR A 265 -12.30 -11.55 7.99
C THR A 265 -12.36 -11.47 9.50
N THR A 266 -13.19 -12.28 10.14
CA THR A 266 -13.42 -12.27 11.58
C THR A 266 -13.25 -13.68 12.16
N ALA A 267 -12.46 -13.78 13.22
CA ALA A 267 -12.20 -15.06 13.90
C ALA A 267 -13.41 -15.58 14.67
N ASN A 268 -14.29 -14.68 15.10
CA ASN A 268 -15.46 -15.01 15.92
C ASN A 268 -16.57 -15.76 15.16
N THR A 269 -16.34 -16.12 13.89
CA THR A 269 -17.31 -16.87 13.08
C THR A 269 -17.40 -18.35 13.45
N ASN A 270 -16.41 -18.89 14.18
CA ASN A 270 -16.43 -20.27 14.66
C ASN A 270 -15.67 -20.39 16.00
N PRO A 271 -16.13 -21.21 16.96
CA PRO A 271 -15.46 -21.41 18.25
C PRO A 271 -13.98 -21.79 18.16
N PHE A 272 -13.59 -22.62 17.19
CA PHE A 272 -12.19 -23.00 17.00
C PHE A 272 -11.31 -21.79 16.69
N PHE A 273 -11.68 -20.99 15.67
CA PHE A 273 -10.88 -19.82 15.27
C PHE A 273 -10.86 -18.74 16.36
N ALA A 274 -11.99 -18.52 17.05
CA ALA A 274 -12.07 -17.59 18.17
C ALA A 274 -11.11 -18.01 19.30
N PHE A 275 -11.18 -19.29 19.71
CA PHE A 275 -10.37 -19.83 20.79
C PHE A 275 -8.87 -19.76 20.50
N VAL A 276 -8.43 -20.22 19.31
CA VAL A 276 -7.00 -20.18 18.93
C VAL A 276 -6.49 -18.74 18.84
N LYS A 277 -7.33 -17.79 18.42
CA LYS A 277 -6.96 -16.37 18.36
C LYS A 277 -6.83 -15.75 19.75
N GLU A 278 -7.80 -15.99 20.63
CA GLU A 278 -7.80 -15.47 22.01
C GLU A 278 -6.60 -15.98 22.81
N ASN A 279 -6.16 -17.21 22.52
CA ASN A 279 -5.02 -17.84 23.19
C ASN A 279 -3.71 -17.75 22.37
N GLU A 280 -3.67 -16.98 21.28
CA GLU A 280 -2.58 -17.02 20.29
C GLU A 280 -1.20 -16.85 20.92
N ASP A 281 -1.05 -15.93 21.87
CA ASP A 281 0.22 -15.59 22.48
C ASP A 281 0.82 -16.72 23.34
N ALA A 282 0.01 -17.67 23.84
CA ALA A 282 0.48 -18.79 24.66
C ALA A 282 1.41 -19.74 23.89
N HIS A 283 1.11 -20.00 22.61
CA HIS A 283 1.84 -20.96 21.77
C HIS A 283 2.29 -20.35 20.43
N LYS A 284 2.50 -19.03 20.41
CA LYS A 284 2.77 -18.28 19.18
C LYS A 284 3.97 -18.80 18.40
N SER A 285 5.06 -19.13 19.09
CA SER A 285 6.28 -19.63 18.46
C SER A 285 6.05 -21.00 17.82
N ASP A 286 5.49 -21.95 18.58
CA ASP A 286 5.27 -23.32 18.14
C ASP A 286 4.26 -23.38 16.99
N LYS A 287 3.15 -22.64 17.11
CA LYS A 287 2.18 -22.48 16.01
C LYS A 287 2.85 -21.91 14.75
N ASN A 288 3.67 -20.87 14.90
CA ASN A 288 4.32 -20.25 13.74
C ASN A 288 5.28 -21.23 13.06
N HIS A 289 5.97 -22.07 13.83
CA HIS A 289 6.83 -23.13 13.31
C HIS A 289 6.03 -24.18 12.54
N LEU A 290 4.93 -24.69 13.11
CA LEU A 290 4.01 -25.61 12.44
C LEU A 290 3.49 -25.05 11.11
N VAL A 291 3.16 -23.77 11.08
CA VAL A 291 2.68 -23.10 9.86
C VAL A 291 3.79 -23.01 8.81
N ASP A 292 5.01 -22.62 9.18
CA ASP A 292 6.13 -22.54 8.21
C ASP A 292 6.48 -23.93 7.64
N GLN A 293 6.46 -24.95 8.50
CA GLN A 293 6.64 -26.34 8.09
C GLN A 293 5.52 -26.78 7.14
N SER A 294 4.26 -26.46 7.45
CA SER A 294 3.13 -26.82 6.60
C SER A 294 3.20 -26.22 5.20
N ILE A 295 3.66 -24.97 5.09
CA ILE A 295 3.85 -24.29 3.81
C ILE A 295 4.97 -25.00 3.03
N THR A 296 6.11 -25.23 3.67
CA THR A 296 7.26 -25.90 3.05
C THR A 296 6.88 -27.28 2.53
N ASN A 297 6.20 -28.08 3.35
CA ASN A 297 5.77 -29.43 3.02
C ASN A 297 4.73 -29.43 1.90
N TYR A 298 3.78 -28.50 1.92
CA TYR A 298 2.80 -28.36 0.84
C TYR A 298 3.45 -27.98 -0.49
N LEU A 299 4.36 -27.00 -0.52
CA LEU A 299 5.01 -26.59 -1.76
C LEU A 299 5.89 -27.70 -2.34
N THR A 300 6.59 -28.44 -1.46
CA THR A 300 7.39 -29.61 -1.87
C THR A 300 6.49 -30.68 -2.47
N HIS A 301 5.37 -30.99 -1.82
CA HIS A 301 4.38 -31.94 -2.33
C HIS A 301 3.81 -31.53 -3.70
N LEU A 302 3.52 -30.23 -3.93
CA LEU A 302 3.06 -29.76 -5.23
C LEU A 302 4.07 -30.03 -6.35
N VAL A 303 5.37 -29.91 -6.05
CA VAL A 303 6.45 -30.14 -7.03
C VAL A 303 6.67 -31.63 -7.26
N ASP A 304 6.84 -32.39 -6.18
CA ASP A 304 7.16 -33.83 -6.26
C ASP A 304 6.04 -34.63 -6.95
N GLU A 305 4.79 -34.28 -6.68
CA GLU A 305 3.61 -34.91 -7.28
C GLU A 305 3.16 -34.25 -8.59
N HIS A 306 3.93 -33.30 -9.13
CA HIS A 306 3.66 -32.63 -10.41
C HIS A 306 2.26 -31.96 -10.48
N LEU A 307 1.82 -31.35 -9.39
CA LEU A 307 0.47 -30.78 -9.22
C LEU A 307 0.36 -29.30 -9.65
N ILE A 308 1.41 -28.77 -10.29
CA ILE A 308 1.47 -27.39 -10.81
C ILE A 308 0.91 -27.36 -12.23
N ASN A 309 -0.23 -26.68 -12.44
CA ASN A 309 -0.85 -26.54 -13.74
C ASN A 309 -0.61 -25.12 -14.32
N ILE A 310 0.38 -25.01 -15.22
CA ILE A 310 0.76 -23.75 -15.86
C ILE A 310 -0.40 -23.12 -16.65
N ASP A 311 -1.22 -23.91 -17.35
CA ASP A 311 -2.35 -23.38 -18.13
C ASP A 311 -3.41 -22.75 -17.22
N HIS A 312 -3.68 -23.36 -16.06
CA HIS A 312 -4.58 -22.78 -15.08
C HIS A 312 -4.00 -21.50 -14.46
N ILE A 313 -2.70 -21.49 -14.14
CA ILE A 313 -2.00 -20.28 -13.68
C ILE A 313 -2.14 -19.15 -14.70
N ASN A 314 -1.86 -19.42 -15.97
CA ASN A 314 -1.99 -18.44 -17.05
C ASN A 314 -3.40 -17.91 -17.19
N ARG A 315 -4.41 -18.79 -17.24
CA ARG A 315 -5.82 -18.35 -17.27
C ARG A 315 -6.14 -17.42 -16.10
N LYS A 316 -5.77 -17.81 -14.88
CA LYS A 316 -6.08 -17.03 -13.68
C LYS A 316 -5.42 -15.65 -13.68
N ILE A 317 -4.15 -15.58 -14.07
CA ILE A 317 -3.39 -14.34 -14.11
C ILE A 317 -3.92 -13.43 -15.22
N LEU A 318 -4.09 -13.94 -16.44
CA LEU A 318 -4.57 -13.16 -17.59
C LEU A 318 -6.01 -12.67 -17.38
N GLU A 319 -6.94 -13.53 -16.95
CA GLU A 319 -8.32 -13.12 -16.66
C GLU A 319 -8.41 -11.98 -15.63
N SER A 320 -7.50 -11.97 -14.65
CA SER A 320 -7.53 -11.00 -13.56
C SER A 320 -6.76 -9.71 -13.85
N GLN A 321 -5.74 -9.75 -14.72
CA GLN A 321 -4.80 -8.64 -14.92
C GLN A 321 -4.74 -8.08 -16.35
N SER A 322 -5.09 -8.85 -17.39
CA SER A 322 -5.04 -8.36 -18.77
C SER A 322 -5.97 -7.16 -18.96
N ASN A 323 -5.53 -6.20 -19.77
CA ASN A 323 -6.22 -4.94 -20.05
C ASN A 323 -6.47 -4.03 -18.83
N LYS A 324 -5.89 -4.35 -17.68
CA LYS A 324 -5.94 -3.50 -16.49
C LYS A 324 -4.85 -2.43 -16.57
N VAL A 325 -5.22 -1.23 -16.17
CA VAL A 325 -4.29 -0.11 -16.05
C VAL A 325 -4.12 0.22 -14.58
N PHE A 326 -2.87 0.38 -14.15
CA PHE A 326 -2.54 0.73 -12.79
C PHE A 326 -2.32 2.25 -12.69
N LEU A 327 -3.12 2.89 -11.83
CA LEU A 327 -2.98 4.29 -11.43
C LEU A 327 -2.19 4.33 -10.14
N PHE A 328 -0.91 4.64 -10.26
CA PHE A 328 0.00 4.78 -9.14
C PHE A 328 0.02 6.20 -8.62
N TYR A 329 0.20 6.39 -7.31
CA TYR A 329 0.48 7.71 -6.74
C TYR A 329 1.69 7.68 -5.81
N LYS A 330 2.64 8.58 -6.04
CA LYS A 330 3.81 8.79 -5.18
C LYS A 330 4.40 10.18 -5.39
N ASN A 331 4.85 10.80 -4.29
CA ASN A 331 5.50 12.12 -4.32
C ASN A 331 4.69 13.19 -5.07
N GLU A 332 3.40 13.31 -4.73
CA GLU A 332 2.47 14.30 -5.32
C GLU A 332 2.23 14.15 -6.83
N ARG A 333 2.53 12.99 -7.40
CA ARG A 333 2.32 12.69 -8.82
C ARG A 333 1.59 11.37 -8.99
N PHE A 334 0.75 11.33 -10.02
CA PHE A 334 0.17 10.10 -10.53
C PHE A 334 1.06 9.53 -11.65
N TYR A 335 1.15 8.21 -11.69
CA TYR A 335 1.86 7.46 -12.72
C TYR A 335 0.93 6.40 -13.28
N ILE A 336 1.09 6.10 -14.56
CA ILE A 336 0.30 5.10 -15.26
C ILE A 336 1.22 3.96 -15.66
N ASP A 337 0.78 2.73 -15.41
CA ASP A 337 1.50 1.54 -15.83
C ASP A 337 0.53 0.47 -16.35
N LYS A 338 1.02 -0.40 -17.22
CA LYS A 338 0.29 -1.54 -17.77
C LYS A 338 1.21 -2.75 -17.77
N ILE A 339 0.64 -3.93 -17.53
CA ILE A 339 1.39 -5.18 -17.68
C ILE A 339 1.06 -5.75 -19.05
N ASP A 340 2.08 -5.98 -19.86
CA ASP A 340 1.93 -6.66 -21.14
C ASP A 340 1.63 -8.15 -20.92
N ASP A 341 0.84 -8.75 -21.81
CA ASP A 341 0.44 -10.15 -21.70
C ASP A 341 1.64 -11.13 -21.79
N ASP A 342 2.73 -10.76 -22.49
CA ASP A 342 3.97 -11.56 -22.52
C ASP A 342 4.69 -11.56 -21.17
N VAL A 343 4.52 -10.47 -20.41
CA VAL A 343 5.04 -10.36 -19.03
C VAL A 343 4.15 -11.15 -18.06
N LEU A 344 2.87 -11.35 -18.38
CA LEU A 344 1.94 -12.12 -17.55
C LEU A 344 1.95 -13.62 -17.85
N THR A 345 2.35 -14.02 -19.06
CA THR A 345 2.27 -15.41 -19.50
C THR A 345 3.45 -16.22 -18.98
N VAL A 346 3.18 -17.13 -18.05
CA VAL A 346 4.12 -18.13 -17.53
C VAL A 346 4.41 -19.18 -18.60
N VAL A 347 5.70 -19.49 -18.78
CA VAL A 347 6.18 -20.54 -19.70
C VAL A 347 6.93 -21.66 -19.00
N ALA A 348 7.45 -21.42 -17.80
CA ALA A 348 8.18 -22.44 -17.05
C ALA A 348 8.07 -22.24 -15.53
N PHE A 349 8.09 -23.34 -14.80
CA PHE A 349 8.36 -23.35 -13.36
C PHE A 349 9.87 -23.29 -13.12
N LYS A 350 10.32 -22.40 -12.22
CA LYS A 350 11.74 -22.21 -11.89
C LYS A 350 12.15 -22.97 -10.63
N GLY A 351 11.30 -22.98 -9.61
CA GLY A 351 11.61 -23.63 -8.34
C GLY A 351 10.93 -23.01 -7.12
N ILE A 352 11.25 -23.58 -5.95
CA ILE A 352 10.84 -23.08 -4.64
C ILE A 352 11.95 -22.19 -4.07
N GLU A 353 11.59 -21.02 -3.54
CA GLU A 353 12.48 -20.09 -2.85
C GLU A 353 12.01 -19.87 -1.41
N ASN A 354 12.96 -19.82 -0.46
CA ASN A 354 12.72 -19.55 0.96
C ASN A 354 11.67 -20.46 1.64
N GLY A 355 11.39 -21.63 1.07
CA GLY A 355 10.41 -22.60 1.58
C GLY A 355 8.94 -22.16 1.49
N ASN A 356 8.63 -20.97 0.96
CA ASN A 356 7.27 -20.44 0.93
C ASN A 356 6.88 -19.73 -0.36
N ARG A 357 7.75 -19.76 -1.38
CA ARG A 357 7.54 -19.04 -2.63
C ARG A 357 7.80 -19.93 -3.83
N LEU A 358 6.85 -19.98 -4.75
CA LEU A 358 7.05 -20.56 -6.08
C LEU A 358 7.47 -19.44 -7.05
N THR A 359 8.48 -19.71 -7.86
CA THR A 359 8.93 -18.79 -8.91
C THR A 359 8.68 -19.40 -10.28
N PHE A 360 8.14 -18.59 -11.18
CA PHE A 360 7.83 -18.93 -12.56
C PHE A 360 8.52 -17.96 -13.50
N VAL A 361 8.94 -18.45 -14.66
CA VAL A 361 9.51 -17.64 -15.75
C VAL A 361 8.40 -17.32 -16.75
N THR A 362 8.34 -16.07 -17.19
CA THR A 362 7.35 -15.58 -18.16
C THR A 362 7.91 -15.59 -19.58
N ARG A 363 7.04 -15.41 -20.57
CA ARG A 363 7.42 -15.45 -21.99
C ARG A 363 8.52 -14.44 -22.33
N ASN A 364 8.50 -13.27 -21.71
CA ASN A 364 9.53 -12.24 -21.90
C ASN A 364 10.76 -12.38 -20.98
N GLY A 365 10.88 -13.47 -20.22
CA GLY A 365 12.00 -13.72 -19.31
C GLY A 365 11.92 -13.01 -17.95
N ALA A 366 10.82 -12.30 -17.64
CA ALA A 366 10.55 -11.84 -16.28
C ALA A 366 10.16 -13.02 -15.36
N GLU A 367 9.99 -12.72 -14.07
CA GLU A 367 9.59 -13.70 -13.08
C GLU A 367 8.27 -13.33 -12.41
N ILE A 368 7.36 -14.30 -12.33
CA ILE A 368 6.19 -14.23 -11.47
C ILE A 368 6.48 -15.04 -10.21
N ARG A 369 6.34 -14.39 -9.06
CA ARG A 369 6.65 -14.96 -7.75
C ARG A 369 5.37 -15.08 -6.92
N CYS A 370 5.02 -16.30 -6.56
CA CYS A 370 3.83 -16.65 -5.78
C CYS A 370 4.23 -17.02 -4.35
N LEU A 371 4.07 -16.08 -3.40
CA LEU A 371 4.33 -16.27 -1.98
C LEU A 371 3.08 -16.81 -1.27
N LEU A 372 3.18 -18.00 -0.67
CA LEU A 372 2.13 -18.52 0.20
C LEU A 372 2.29 -17.97 1.61
N ARG A 373 1.24 -17.37 2.14
CA ARG A 373 1.24 -16.75 3.47
C ARG A 373 -0.15 -16.72 4.10
N TRP A 374 -0.20 -16.47 5.40
CA TRP A 374 -1.45 -16.18 6.12
C TRP A 374 -1.63 -14.67 6.27
N LYS A 375 -2.80 -14.15 5.86
CA LYS A 375 -3.12 -12.70 5.93
C LYS A 375 -3.65 -12.28 7.30
N ASN A 376 -4.40 -13.14 8.01
CA ASN A 376 -5.10 -12.80 9.25
C ASN A 376 -4.71 -13.75 10.39
N HIS A 377 -3.70 -13.37 11.18
CA HIS A 377 -3.12 -14.21 12.24
C HIS A 377 -2.57 -15.55 11.70
N LYS A 378 -1.24 -15.72 11.76
CA LYS A 378 -0.56 -16.86 11.12
C LYS A 378 -1.10 -18.19 11.66
N GLY A 379 -1.53 -19.09 10.77
CA GLY A 379 -2.12 -20.39 11.11
C GLY A 379 -3.57 -20.37 11.61
N ILE A 380 -4.24 -19.21 11.59
CA ILE A 380 -5.62 -19.08 12.05
C ILE A 380 -6.56 -18.78 10.89
N GLN A 381 -6.37 -17.67 10.17
CA GLN A 381 -7.25 -17.29 9.06
C GLN A 381 -6.54 -16.67 7.85
N GLY A 382 -7.15 -16.86 6.69
CA GLY A 382 -6.79 -16.23 5.43
C GLY A 382 -5.47 -16.69 4.85
N PRO A 383 -5.22 -18.00 4.67
CA PRO A 383 -4.14 -18.45 3.80
C PRO A 383 -4.37 -17.89 2.38
N ALA A 384 -3.34 -17.31 1.79
CA ALA A 384 -3.43 -16.66 0.50
C ALA A 384 -2.09 -16.68 -0.23
N TRP A 385 -2.20 -16.72 -1.55
CA TRP A 385 -1.12 -16.41 -2.46
C TRP A 385 -1.01 -14.90 -2.63
N GLN A 386 0.20 -14.40 -2.42
CA GLN A 386 0.62 -13.06 -2.75
C GLN A 386 1.50 -13.14 -4.00
N ILE A 387 1.01 -12.58 -5.11
CA ILE A 387 1.65 -12.72 -6.43
C ILE A 387 2.28 -11.40 -6.82
N SER A 388 3.57 -11.46 -7.15
CA SER A 388 4.41 -10.30 -7.47
C SER A 388 5.17 -10.51 -8.77
N LEU A 389 5.48 -9.40 -9.44
CA LEU A 389 6.19 -9.39 -10.71
C LEU A 389 7.61 -8.88 -10.47
N HIS A 390 8.60 -9.59 -11.00
CA HIS A 390 10.00 -9.21 -10.95
C HIS A 390 10.58 -9.17 -12.37
N ILE A 391 10.84 -7.96 -12.85
CA ILE A 391 11.41 -7.75 -14.19
C ILE A 391 12.94 -7.67 -14.02
N ASN A 392 13.65 -8.65 -14.56
CA ASN A 392 15.10 -8.61 -14.64
C ASN A 392 15.46 -7.49 -15.65
N ARG A 393 16.14 -6.45 -15.19
CA ARG A 393 16.58 -5.31 -16.00
C ARG A 393 18.05 -5.40 -16.31
#